data_AF-A0A8C1UL74-F1
#
_entry.id   AF-A0A8C1UL74-F1
#
_cell.length_a   1.000
_cell.length_b   1.000
_cell.length_c   1.000
_cell.angle_alpha   90.00
_cell.angle_beta   90.00
_cell.angle_gamma   90.00
#
_symmetry.space_group_name_H-M   'P 1'
#
loop_
_entity.id
_entity.type
_entity.pdbx_description
1 polymer ?
#
loop_
_entity_poly.entity_id
_entity_poly.type
_entity_poly.pdbx_seq_one_letter_code
_entity_poly.pdbx_strand_id
1 'polypeptide(L)'
;MTSRKKVLLKVIILGDSGVGKTSLMNQYVNKKFSNQYKATIGADFLTKEVMVDDRLVTMQVTTKRAQAWCQSKNNIPYFETSAKEAINVEQAFQTIARNALKQETEVELYNEFPEPIKLDRNDRAKPSAETCSC
;
A
#
# COMPACT_ATOMS: atom_id res chain seq x y z
N MET A 1 1.57 -21.52 31.11
CA MET A 1 1.93 -20.22 30.49
C MET A 1 2.10 -20.46 28.99
N THR A 2 1.18 -19.99 28.16
CA THR A 2 1.30 -20.09 26.69
C THR A 2 2.38 -19.12 26.22
N SER A 3 3.46 -19.65 25.64
CA SER A 3 4.52 -18.84 25.03
C SER A 3 3.93 -18.06 23.85
N ARG A 4 3.96 -16.72 23.91
CA ARG A 4 3.53 -15.89 22.78
C ARG A 4 4.57 -16.00 21.67
N LYS A 5 4.22 -16.68 20.57
CA LYS A 5 5.05 -16.76 19.36
C LYS A 5 5.29 -15.34 18.83
N LYS A 6 6.56 -14.95 18.69
CA LYS A 6 6.93 -13.66 18.11
C LYS A 6 6.86 -13.79 16.59
N VAL A 7 6.12 -12.90 15.96
CA VAL A 7 5.93 -12.86 14.49
C VAL A 7 6.72 -11.69 13.92
N LEU A 8 7.36 -11.88 12.75
CA LEU A 8 8.16 -10.87 12.08
C LEU A 8 7.48 -10.43 10.79
N LEU A 9 6.85 -9.25 10.82
CA LEU A 9 6.20 -8.66 9.67
C LEU A 9 7.19 -7.84 8.82
N LYS A 10 7.27 -8.14 7.52
CA LYS A 10 8.06 -7.36 6.56
C LYS A 10 7.14 -6.35 5.87
N VAL A 11 7.40 -5.05 6.06
CA VAL A 11 6.63 -3.96 5.48
C VAL A 11 7.50 -3.16 4.52
N ILE A 12 6.96 -2.82 3.35
CA ILE A 12 7.63 -2.00 2.32
C ILE A 12 6.88 -0.67 2.18
N ILE A 13 7.62 0.44 2.13
CA ILE A 13 7.08 1.79 1.92
C ILE A 13 7.47 2.26 0.52
N LEU A 14 6.47 2.58 -0.31
CA LEU A 14 6.64 3.05 -1.69
C LEU A 14 6.20 4.51 -1.84
N GLY A 15 6.70 5.18 -2.88
CA GLY A 15 6.34 6.56 -3.23
C GLY A 15 7.51 7.35 -3.82
N ASP A 16 7.21 8.49 -4.45
CA ASP A 16 8.19 9.34 -5.14
C ASP A 16 9.30 9.87 -4.21
N SER A 17 10.38 10.36 -4.80
CA SER A 17 11.43 11.06 -4.04
C SER A 17 10.88 12.31 -3.34
N GLY A 18 11.32 12.56 -2.10
CA GLY A 18 10.93 13.76 -1.35
C GLY A 18 9.56 13.74 -0.66
N VAL A 19 8.73 12.71 -0.84
CA VAL A 19 7.37 12.64 -0.22
C VAL A 19 7.36 12.34 1.29
N GLY A 20 8.53 12.23 1.93
CA GLY A 20 8.63 12.06 3.39
C GLY A 20 8.61 10.62 3.90
N LYS A 21 8.82 9.60 3.05
CA LYS A 21 8.88 8.17 3.46
C LYS A 21 9.85 7.92 4.63
N THR A 22 11.09 8.39 4.50
CA THR A 22 12.13 8.25 5.53
C THR A 22 11.75 8.99 6.80
N SER A 23 11.19 10.20 6.67
CA SER A 23 10.73 11.00 7.81
C SER A 23 9.59 10.32 8.55
N LEU A 24 8.65 9.70 7.84
CA LEU A 24 7.52 8.97 8.42
C LEU A 24 8.00 7.72 9.18
N MET A 25 8.94 6.97 8.60
CA MET A 25 9.55 5.81 9.28
C MET A 25 10.34 6.23 10.53
N ASN A 26 11.17 7.26 10.42
CA ASN A 26 11.95 7.76 11.54
C ASN A 26 11.05 8.33 12.65
N GLN A 27 9.95 9.00 12.27
CA GLN A 27 8.98 9.49 13.23
C GLN A 27 8.26 8.35 13.95
N TYR A 28 7.94 7.26 13.26
CA TYR A 28 7.32 6.10 13.89
C TYR A 28 8.27 5.40 14.88
N VAL A 29 9.49 5.07 14.42
CA VAL A 29 10.46 4.25 15.15
C VAL A 29 11.19 5.05 16.24
N ASN A 30 11.70 6.22 15.88
CA ASN A 30 12.60 7.00 16.74
C ASN A 30 11.91 8.20 17.41
N LYS A 31 10.63 8.46 17.10
CA LYS A 31 9.88 9.66 17.53
C LYS A 31 10.65 10.96 17.27
N LYS A 32 11.38 10.99 16.16
CA LYS A 32 12.22 12.11 15.73
C LYS A 32 11.87 12.53 14.31
N PHE A 33 11.81 13.84 14.11
CA PHE A 33 11.75 14.47 12.80
C PHE A 33 12.98 15.36 12.61
N SER A 34 13.63 15.27 11.46
CA SER A 34 14.73 16.17 11.09
C SER A 34 14.26 17.13 10.01
N ASN A 35 14.45 18.43 10.26
CA ASN A 35 14.25 19.48 9.27
C ASN A 35 15.41 19.55 8.25
N GLN A 36 16.45 18.71 8.34
CA GLN A 36 17.48 18.58 7.30
C GLN A 36 16.93 17.81 6.09
N TYR A 37 15.89 18.39 5.50
CA TYR A 37 15.51 18.26 4.11
C TYR A 37 15.10 19.67 3.69
N LYS A 38 15.79 20.26 2.68
CA LYS A 38 15.48 21.59 2.15
C LYS A 38 14.08 21.59 1.52
N ALA A 39 13.03 21.83 2.31
CA ALA A 39 11.73 22.26 1.83
C ALA A 39 11.10 23.16 2.90
N THR A 40 10.75 24.37 2.47
CA THR A 40 10.45 25.56 3.26
C THR A 40 9.12 25.46 4.02
N ILE A 41 9.01 26.32 5.04
CA ILE A 41 7.86 26.61 5.88
C ILE A 41 6.54 26.64 5.09
N GLY A 42 5.50 26.01 5.63
CA GLY A 42 4.11 26.21 5.18
C GLY A 42 3.36 24.90 5.01
N ALA A 43 2.74 24.43 6.09
CA ALA A 43 1.60 23.56 5.96
C ALA A 43 0.45 24.45 5.45
N ASP A 44 0.09 24.33 4.18
CA ASP A 44 -1.24 24.64 3.67
C ASP A 44 -1.32 24.18 2.20
N PHE A 45 -2.11 23.12 1.98
CA PHE A 45 -2.47 22.56 0.67
C PHE A 45 -1.30 22.06 -0.21
N LEU A 46 -1.14 20.72 -0.26
CA LEU A 46 -0.24 20.00 -1.17
C LEU A 46 -0.56 20.36 -2.65
N THR A 47 0.04 21.44 -3.13
CA THR A 47 0.05 21.85 -4.52
C THR A 47 1.43 21.56 -5.09
N LYS A 48 1.48 20.86 -6.22
CA LYS A 48 2.73 20.60 -6.93
C LYS A 48 2.60 21.24 -8.31
N GLU A 49 3.54 22.11 -8.65
CA GLU A 49 3.65 22.61 -10.01
C GLU A 49 4.22 21.51 -10.91
N VAL A 50 3.54 21.25 -12.02
CA VAL A 50 3.90 20.24 -13.01
C VAL A 50 3.86 20.88 -14.39
N MET A 51 4.83 20.58 -15.25
CA MET A 51 4.80 20.99 -16.65
C MET A 51 3.97 19.97 -17.46
N VAL A 52 2.91 20.43 -18.10
CA VAL A 52 2.07 19.65 -19.01
C VAL A 52 1.88 20.45 -20.29
N ASP A 53 2.35 19.91 -21.42
CA ASP A 53 2.26 20.55 -22.75
C ASP A 53 2.76 22.01 -22.75
N ASP A 54 3.98 22.21 -22.23
CA ASP A 54 4.63 23.52 -22.05
C ASP A 54 3.87 24.52 -21.15
N ARG A 55 2.90 24.05 -20.37
CA ARG A 55 2.17 24.86 -19.39
C ARG A 55 2.52 24.41 -17.98
N LEU A 56 2.87 25.39 -17.14
CA LEU A 56 3.01 25.17 -15.71
C LEU A 56 1.62 25.09 -15.09
N VAL A 57 1.26 23.93 -14.56
CA VAL A 57 -0.03 23.70 -13.90
C VAL A 57 0.15 23.39 -12.42
N THR A 58 -0.65 24.02 -11.57
CA THR A 58 -0.70 23.73 -10.15
C THR A 58 -1.61 22.53 -9.91
N MET A 59 -1.04 21.38 -9.61
CA MET A 59 -1.80 20.16 -9.31
C MET A 59 -2.12 20.09 -7.81
N GLN A 60 -3.40 19.98 -7.47
CA GLN A 60 -3.86 19.73 -6.10
C GLN A 60 -4.54 18.37 -6.01
N VAL A 61 -4.11 17.54 -5.05
CA VAL A 61 -4.81 16.28 -4.74
C VAL A 61 -5.69 16.55 -3.52
N THR A 62 -7.00 16.45 -3.71
CA THR A 62 -7.97 16.61 -2.62
C THR A 62 -8.13 15.30 -1.84
N THR A 63 -8.42 15.41 -0.54
CA THR A 63 -8.72 14.27 0.33
C THR A 63 -9.79 13.34 -0.26
N LYS A 64 -10.87 13.91 -0.81
CA LYS A 64 -11.95 13.15 -1.45
C LYS A 64 -11.46 12.33 -2.65
N ARG A 65 -10.58 12.90 -3.48
CA ARG A 65 -10.00 12.21 -4.64
C ARG A 65 -9.08 11.06 -4.20
N ALA A 66 -8.25 11.30 -3.19
CA ALA A 66 -7.37 10.26 -2.63
C ALA A 66 -8.17 9.10 -2.02
N GLN A 67 -9.18 9.41 -1.21
CA GLN A 67 -10.07 8.41 -0.62
C GLN A 67 -10.82 7.60 -1.68
N ALA A 68 -11.37 8.25 -2.71
CA ALA A 68 -12.07 7.55 -3.79
C ALA A 68 -11.14 6.59 -4.56
N TRP A 69 -9.89 6.99 -4.79
CA TRP A 69 -8.90 6.12 -5.41
C TRP A 69 -8.60 4.89 -4.52
N CYS A 70 -8.36 5.10 -3.23
CA CYS A 70 -8.15 4.02 -2.26
C CYS A 70 -9.32 3.03 -2.19
N GLN A 71 -10.56 3.55 -2.19
CA GLN A 71 -11.78 2.75 -2.26
C GLN A 71 -11.82 1.88 -3.52
N SER A 72 -11.51 2.48 -4.69
CA SER A 72 -11.48 1.76 -5.97
C SER A 72 -10.40 0.68 -6.06
N LYS A 73 -9.34 0.78 -5.25
CA LYS A 73 -8.22 -0.16 -5.22
C LYS A 73 -8.40 -1.24 -4.16
N ASN A 74 -9.60 -1.83 -4.08
CA ASN A 74 -9.93 -2.86 -3.10
C ASN A 74 -9.99 -2.34 -1.66
N ASN A 75 -10.51 -1.12 -1.48
CA ASN A 75 -10.72 -0.48 -0.17
C ASN A 75 -9.45 -0.38 0.69
N ILE A 76 -8.35 0.08 0.09
CA ILE A 76 -7.10 0.33 0.81
C ILE A 76 -7.34 1.39 1.90
N PRO A 77 -6.92 1.16 3.16
CA PRO A 77 -7.00 2.19 4.20
C PRO A 77 -6.21 3.46 3.82
N TYR A 78 -6.84 4.62 3.98
CA TYR A 78 -6.24 5.93 3.71
C TYR A 78 -6.02 6.71 5.00
N PHE A 79 -4.84 7.33 5.15
CA PHE A 79 -4.47 8.17 6.29
C PHE A 79 -3.78 9.45 5.81
N GLU A 80 -4.18 10.59 6.35
CA GLU A 80 -3.41 11.84 6.24
C GLU A 80 -2.48 11.93 7.44
N THR A 81 -1.17 11.95 7.19
CA THR A 81 -0.16 11.90 8.26
C THR A 81 0.77 13.11 8.20
N SER A 82 1.16 13.64 9.37
CA SER A 82 2.24 14.62 9.50
C SER A 82 3.42 13.97 10.21
N ALA A 83 4.49 13.68 9.48
CA ALA A 83 5.73 13.19 10.09
C ALA A 83 6.35 14.23 11.02
N LYS A 84 6.17 15.53 10.73
CA LYS A 84 6.68 16.63 11.56
C LYS A 84 5.94 16.75 12.88
N GLU A 85 4.61 16.67 12.84
CA GLU A 85 3.73 16.90 14.00
C GLU A 85 3.25 15.60 14.64
N ALA A 86 3.72 14.44 14.15
CA ALA A 86 3.30 13.10 14.60
C ALA A 86 1.81 12.78 14.39
N ILE A 87 1.11 13.50 13.51
CA ILE A 87 -0.33 13.29 13.28
C ILE A 87 -0.55 11.99 12.50
N ASN A 88 -1.44 11.12 13.02
CA ASN A 88 -1.88 9.84 12.44
C ASN A 88 -0.78 8.82 12.10
N VAL A 89 0.49 9.08 12.43
CA VAL A 89 1.61 8.17 12.16
C VAL A 89 1.38 6.83 12.87
N GLU A 90 1.08 6.88 14.16
CA GLU A 90 0.88 5.67 14.97
C GLU A 90 -0.33 4.84 14.49
N GLN A 91 -1.46 5.50 14.21
CA GLN A 91 -2.68 4.84 13.75
C GLN A 91 -2.49 4.18 12.37
N ALA A 92 -1.74 4.83 11.47
CA ALA A 92 -1.42 4.26 10.17
C ALA A 92 -0.58 2.97 10.32
N PHE A 93 0.51 3.02 11.10
CA PHE A 93 1.37 1.83 11.31
C PHE A 93 0.67 0.71 12.06
N GLN A 94 -0.20 1.01 13.02
CA GLN A 94 -1.03 0.00 13.69
C GLN A 94 -1.98 -0.70 12.72
N THR A 95 -2.56 0.04 11.78
CA THR A 95 -3.43 -0.51 10.75
C THR A 95 -2.64 -1.39 9.78
N ILE A 96 -1.45 -0.96 9.38
CA ILE A 96 -0.53 -1.77 8.57
C ILE A 96 -0.17 -3.08 9.29
N ALA A 97 0.24 -3.00 10.55
CA ALA A 97 0.61 -4.19 11.34
C ALA A 97 -0.56 -5.17 11.48
N ARG A 98 -1.78 -4.65 11.75
CA ARG A 98 -2.99 -5.47 11.86
C ARG A 98 -3.31 -6.19 10.55
N ASN A 99 -3.19 -5.50 9.41
CA ASN A 99 -3.48 -6.06 8.10
C ASN A 99 -2.40 -7.07 7.67
N ALA A 100 -1.13 -6.77 7.91
CA ALA A 100 -0.03 -7.68 7.60
C ALA A 100 -0.11 -8.97 8.43
N LEU A 101 -0.51 -8.89 9.71
CA LEU A 101 -0.73 -10.09 10.53
C LEU A 101 -1.87 -10.96 10.01
N LYS A 102 -2.98 -10.35 9.56
CA LYS A 102 -4.08 -11.11 8.93
C LYS A 102 -3.62 -11.83 7.67
N GLN A 103 -2.83 -11.16 6.84
CA GLN A 103 -2.30 -11.73 5.59
C GLN A 103 -1.33 -12.89 5.86
N GLU A 104 -0.44 -12.79 6.86
CA GLU A 104 0.45 -13.89 7.22
C GLU A 104 -0.32 -15.11 7.70
N THR A 105 -1.35 -14.93 8.53
CA THR A 105 -2.24 -16.03 8.97
C THR A 105 -2.92 -16.71 7.79
N GLU A 106 -3.40 -15.96 6.78
CA GLU A 106 -4.00 -16.53 5.57
C GLU A 106 -2.97 -17.32 4.74
N VAL A 107 -1.74 -16.83 4.63
CA VAL A 107 -0.66 -17.54 3.93
C VAL A 107 -0.25 -18.83 4.67
N GLU A 108 -0.12 -18.78 6.00
CA GLU A 108 0.13 -19.97 6.82
C GLU A 108 -0.99 -21.01 6.63
N LEU A 109 -2.27 -20.59 6.68
CA LEU A 109 -3.42 -21.45 6.44
C LEU A 109 -3.45 -22.05 5.04
N TYR A 110 -3.13 -21.28 3.99
CA TYR A 110 -3.11 -21.78 2.62
C TYR A 110 -2.00 -22.83 2.39
N ASN A 111 -0.84 -22.63 3.02
CA ASN A 111 0.26 -23.59 2.93
C ASN A 111 -0.05 -24.90 3.67
N GLU A 112 -0.82 -24.84 4.75
CA GLU A 112 -1.20 -26.01 5.55
C GLU A 112 -2.47 -26.70 5.01
N PHE A 113 -3.43 -25.92 4.51
CA PHE A 113 -4.74 -26.35 4.03
C PHE A 113 -5.11 -25.57 2.75
N PRO A 114 -4.60 -25.97 1.57
CA PRO A 114 -4.92 -25.28 0.32
C PRO A 114 -6.40 -25.44 -0.02
N GLU A 115 -7.05 -24.35 -0.46
CA GLU A 115 -8.44 -24.40 -0.89
C GLU A 115 -8.62 -25.33 -2.12
N PRO A 116 -9.70 -26.13 -2.18
CA PRO A 116 -9.94 -27.02 -3.30
C PRO A 116 -10.17 -26.24 -4.60
N ILE A 117 -9.34 -26.52 -5.61
CA ILE A 117 -9.52 -25.98 -6.96
C ILE A 117 -10.82 -26.55 -7.53
N LYS A 118 -11.82 -25.69 -7.74
CA LYS A 118 -13.04 -26.06 -8.46
C LYS A 118 -12.72 -26.14 -9.95
N LEU A 119 -12.57 -27.36 -10.47
CA LEU A 119 -12.53 -27.60 -11.91
C LEU A 119 -13.96 -27.50 -12.44
N ASP A 120 -14.37 -26.33 -12.92
CA ASP A 120 -15.54 -26.24 -13.79
C ASP A 120 -15.20 -26.96 -15.10
N ARG A 121 -15.86 -28.10 -15.35
CA ARG A 121 -15.89 -28.76 -16.65
C ARG A 121 -16.62 -27.86 -17.65
N ASN A 122 -15.97 -26.80 -18.11
CA ASN A 122 -16.37 -26.14 -19.34
C ASN A 122 -15.40 -26.57 -20.45
N ASP A 123 -15.56 -27.84 -20.84
CA ASP A 123 -15.04 -28.41 -22.07
C ASP A 123 -15.56 -27.60 -23.27
N ARG A 124 -14.69 -26.77 -23.85
CA ARG A 124 -14.65 -26.52 -25.30
C ARG A 124 -13.21 -26.52 -25.77
N ALA A 125 -12.59 -27.70 -25.73
CA ALA A 125 -11.60 -28.03 -26.74
C ALA A 125 -12.30 -27.91 -28.11
N LYS A 126 -11.84 -26.97 -28.94
CA LYS A 126 -12.17 -26.98 -30.37
C LYS A 126 -11.71 -28.32 -30.94
N PRO A 127 -12.55 -29.09 -31.66
CA PRO A 127 -12.03 -30.20 -32.46
C PRO A 127 -11.37 -29.57 -33.69
N SER A 128 -10.05 -29.33 -33.64
CA SER A 128 -9.29 -29.20 -34.88
C SER A 128 -9.03 -30.61 -35.38
N ALA A 129 -9.67 -30.94 -36.51
CA ALA A 129 -9.42 -32.14 -37.25
C ALA A 129 -7.93 -32.20 -37.65
N GLU A 130 -7.19 -33.15 -37.07
CA GLU A 130 -5.96 -33.64 -37.67
C GLU A 130 -6.08 -35.14 -37.87
N THR A 131 -6.22 -35.48 -39.15
CA THR A 131 -6.16 -36.79 -39.75
C THR A 131 -4.84 -37.46 -39.36
N CYS A 132 -4.88 -38.51 -38.54
CA CYS A 132 -3.72 -39.38 -38.35
C CYS A 132 -3.92 -40.62 -39.24
N SER A 133 -3.16 -40.66 -40.33
CA SER A 133 -3.06 -41.81 -41.23
C SER A 133 -1.94 -42.71 -40.76
N CYS A 134 -2.31 -43.96 -40.44
CA CYS A 134 -1.49 -45.17 -40.30
C CYS A 134 -0.31 -45.14 -39.31
#